data_AF-A0A3D3JTZ6-F1
#
_entry.id   AF-A0A3D3JTZ6-F1
#
_cell.length_a   1.000
_cell.length_b   1.000
_cell.length_c   1.000
_cell.angle_alpha   90.00
_cell.angle_beta   90.00
_cell.angle_gamma   90.00
#
_symmetry.space_group_name_H-M   'P 1'
#
loop_
_entity.id
_entity.type
_entity.pdbx_description
1 polymer ?
#
loop_
_entity_poly.entity_id
_entity_poly.type
_entity_poly.pdbx_seq_one_letter_code
_entity_poly.pdbx_strand_id
1 'polypeptide(L)'
;MRLIDGIRRFRWCDYPAWAVWLIHALALVPVAALIISFLVSPGQLESGQIRFLPECLFRAVFDRPCLGCGMTRAFCSISHGDIAAAVDYNWLSLIYYPIFVIVALLGLMSLISYLRIVPDKGGCHAA
;
A
#
# COMPACT_ATOMS: atom_id res chain seq x y z
N MET A 1 13.09 -10.46 15.05
CA MET A 1 13.13 -11.92 14.81
C MET A 1 11.77 -12.58 14.96
N ARG A 2 11.07 -12.49 16.11
CA ARG A 2 9.77 -13.18 16.34
C ARG A 2 8.68 -13.00 15.26
N LEU A 3 8.53 -11.81 14.66
CA LEU A 3 7.52 -11.56 13.61
C LEU A 3 7.84 -12.29 12.30
N ILE A 4 9.12 -12.27 11.89
CA ILE A 4 9.61 -12.92 10.67
C ILE A 4 9.54 -14.44 10.83
N ASP A 5 9.89 -14.93 12.01
CA ASP A 5 9.78 -16.36 12.35
C ASP A 5 8.31 -16.81 12.32
N GLY A 6 7.39 -15.96 12.78
CA GLY A 6 5.95 -16.18 12.67
C GLY A 6 5.47 -16.32 11.23
N ILE A 7 5.89 -15.43 10.33
CA ILE A 7 5.54 -15.47 8.89
C ILE A 7 6.10 -16.74 8.23
N ARG A 8 7.32 -17.15 8.58
CA ARG A 8 7.92 -18.40 8.07
C ARG A 8 7.24 -19.65 8.59
N ARG A 9 6.68 -19.60 9.80
CA ARG A 9 5.97 -20.70 10.45
C ARG A 9 4.48 -20.70 10.16
N PHE A 10 4.00 -19.70 9.41
CA PHE A 10 2.61 -19.57 9.01
C PHE A 10 2.24 -20.72 8.06
N ARG A 11 1.22 -21.48 8.45
CA ARG A 11 0.78 -22.70 7.75
C ARG A 11 -0.10 -22.35 6.56
N TRP A 12 0.52 -21.88 5.47
CA TRP A 12 -0.18 -21.53 4.22
C TRP A 12 -1.09 -22.65 3.67
N CYS A 13 -0.75 -23.92 3.94
CA CYS A 13 -1.55 -25.08 3.51
C CYS A 13 -2.88 -25.26 4.25
N ASP A 14 -3.17 -24.51 5.32
CA ASP A 14 -4.47 -24.56 5.99
C ASP A 14 -5.54 -23.75 5.27
N TYR A 15 -5.14 -22.85 4.35
CA TYR A 15 -6.03 -21.95 3.64
C TYR A 15 -6.20 -22.39 2.19
N PRO A 16 -7.39 -22.19 1.58
CA PRO A 16 -7.57 -22.47 0.18
C PRO A 16 -6.72 -21.52 -0.66
N ALA A 17 -6.23 -22.00 -1.82
CA ALA A 17 -5.34 -21.23 -2.69
C ALA A 17 -5.88 -19.83 -3.02
N TRP A 18 -7.18 -19.71 -3.28
CA TRP A 18 -7.81 -18.42 -3.62
C TRP A 18 -7.68 -17.38 -2.50
N ALA A 19 -7.74 -17.79 -1.23
CA ALA A 19 -7.62 -16.87 -0.10
C ALA A 19 -6.19 -16.36 0.02
N VAL A 20 -5.21 -17.24 -0.18
CA VAL A 20 -3.79 -16.87 -0.20
C VAL A 20 -3.51 -15.90 -1.35
N TRP A 21 -3.98 -16.19 -2.56
CA TRP A 21 -3.83 -15.28 -3.70
C TRP A 21 -4.54 -13.94 -3.49
N LEU A 22 -5.73 -13.94 -2.88
CA LEU A 22 -6.46 -12.72 -2.55
C LEU A 22 -5.66 -11.82 -1.59
N ILE A 23 -5.10 -12.38 -0.52
CA ILE A 23 -4.28 -11.63 0.43
C ILE A 23 -3.07 -10.99 -0.27
N HIS A 24 -2.37 -11.75 -1.11
CA HIS A 24 -1.22 -11.21 -1.85
C HIS A 24 -1.64 -10.17 -2.88
N ALA A 25 -2.77 -10.36 -3.58
CA ALA A 25 -3.32 -9.37 -4.51
C ALA A 25 -3.67 -8.07 -3.79
N LEU A 26 -4.29 -8.14 -2.60
CA LEU A 26 -4.56 -6.96 -1.77
C LEU A 26 -3.26 -6.28 -1.31
N ALA A 27 -2.22 -7.05 -1.00
CA ALA A 27 -0.91 -6.50 -0.64
C ALA A 27 -0.18 -5.80 -1.79
N LEU A 28 -0.56 -6.02 -3.05
CA LEU A 28 -0.01 -5.27 -4.20
C LEU A 28 -0.51 -3.83 -4.26
N VAL A 29 -1.66 -3.52 -3.67
CA VAL A 29 -2.23 -2.16 -3.66
C VAL A 29 -1.30 -1.14 -2.99
N PRO A 30 -0.82 -1.34 -1.74
CA PRO A 30 0.11 -0.40 -1.13
C PRO A 30 1.46 -0.35 -1.85
N VAL A 31 1.92 -1.45 -2.44
CA VAL A 31 3.14 -1.47 -3.27
C VAL A 31 2.98 -0.55 -4.49
N ALA A 32 1.88 -0.70 -5.23
CA ALA A 32 1.59 0.13 -6.39
C ALA A 32 1.44 1.61 -6.00
N ALA A 33 0.72 1.91 -4.91
CA ALA A 33 0.55 3.27 -4.41
C ALA A 33 1.90 3.94 -4.06
N LEU A 34 2.80 3.21 -3.41
CA LEU A 34 4.15 3.70 -3.08
C LEU A 34 4.99 3.89 -4.35
N ILE A 35 4.97 2.94 -5.28
CA ILE A 35 5.71 3.09 -6.55
C ILE A 35 5.23 4.34 -7.29
N ILE A 36 3.90 4.50 -7.43
CA ILE A 36 3.31 5.66 -8.10
C ILE A 36 3.71 6.96 -7.40
N SER A 37 3.78 6.99 -6.06
CA SER A 37 4.16 8.22 -5.33
C SER A 37 5.62 8.63 -5.53
N PHE A 38 6.52 7.70 -5.91
CA PHE A 38 7.87 8.03 -6.37
C PHE A 38 7.95 8.43 -7.84
N LEU A 39 7.03 7.93 -8.68
CA LEU A 39 7.04 8.22 -10.12
C LEU A 39 6.35 9.55 -10.47
N VAL A 40 5.43 10.01 -9.63
CA VAL A 40 4.60 11.19 -9.88
C VAL A 40 5.01 12.30 -8.93
N SER A 41 5.34 13.48 -9.49
CA SER A 41 5.67 14.63 -8.66
C SER A 41 4.41 15.31 -8.11
N PRO A 42 4.48 15.92 -6.92
CA PRO A 42 3.35 16.66 -6.35
C PRO A 42 2.87 17.80 -7.27
N GLY A 43 3.80 18.48 -7.97
CA GLY A 43 3.48 19.53 -8.93
C GLY A 43 2.64 19.07 -10.13
N GLN A 44 2.80 17.81 -10.59
CA GLN A 44 1.96 17.25 -11.66
C GLN A 44 0.51 17.05 -11.21
N LEU A 45 0.31 16.77 -9.93
CA LEU A 45 -1.03 16.62 -9.34
C LEU A 45 -1.69 17.98 -9.05
N GLU A 46 -0.90 18.98 -8.65
CA GLU A 46 -1.38 20.34 -8.39
C GLU A 46 -1.76 21.09 -9.66
N SER A 47 -0.94 20.99 -10.71
CA SER A 47 -1.19 21.59 -12.02
C SER A 47 -2.34 20.92 -12.80
N GLY A 48 -2.84 19.78 -12.31
CA GLY A 48 -3.85 18.99 -12.99
C GLY A 48 -3.35 18.27 -14.24
N GLN A 49 -2.02 18.23 -14.48
CA GLN A 49 -1.41 17.45 -15.56
C GLN A 49 -1.73 15.95 -15.42
N ILE A 50 -1.77 15.45 -14.19
CA ILE A 50 -2.18 14.09 -13.86
C ILE A 50 -3.32 14.16 -12.84
N ARG A 51 -4.47 13.58 -13.19
CA ARG A 51 -5.62 13.46 -12.29
C ARG A 51 -5.99 12.00 -12.09
N PHE A 52 -5.59 11.43 -10.94
CA PHE A 52 -5.92 10.05 -10.58
C PHE A 52 -7.38 9.87 -10.14
N LEU A 53 -7.93 10.86 -9.45
CA LEU A 53 -9.29 10.84 -8.94
C LEU A 53 -9.97 12.18 -9.24
N PRO A 54 -11.31 12.20 -9.42
CA PRO A 54 -12.05 13.45 -9.42
C PRO A 54 -11.83 14.22 -8.11
N GLU A 55 -12.18 15.51 -8.13
CA GLU A 55 -12.19 16.29 -6.90
C GLU A 55 -13.04 15.61 -5.83
N CYS A 56 -12.54 15.64 -4.59
CA CYS A 56 -13.23 15.02 -3.47
C CYS A 56 -14.61 15.67 -3.32
N LEU A 57 -15.67 14.89 -3.55
CA LEU A 57 -17.05 15.38 -3.47
C LEU A 57 -17.36 16.01 -2.11
N PHE A 58 -16.77 15.48 -1.03
CA PHE A 58 -16.92 16.07 0.30
C PHE A 58 -16.39 17.51 0.36
N ARG A 59 -15.22 17.77 -0.22
CA ARG A 59 -14.68 19.13 -0.31
C ARG A 59 -15.52 20.00 -1.24
N ALA A 60 -16.03 19.46 -2.36
CA ALA A 60 -16.87 20.21 -3.29
C ALA A 60 -18.21 20.64 -2.66
N VAL A 61 -18.79 19.82 -1.79
CA VAL A 61 -20.10 20.08 -1.17
C VAL A 61 -19.97 20.87 0.14
N PHE A 62 -19.00 20.52 0.99
CA PHE A 62 -18.89 21.09 2.34
C PHE A 62 -17.77 22.14 2.48
N ASP A 63 -16.94 22.33 1.45
CA ASP A 63 -15.76 23.21 1.45
C ASP A 63 -14.80 22.95 2.62
N ARG A 64 -14.77 21.70 3.10
CA ARG A 64 -13.88 21.24 4.18
C ARG A 64 -13.09 20.02 3.71
N PRO A 65 -11.79 19.90 4.05
CA PRO A 65 -11.05 18.68 3.80
C PRO A 65 -11.58 17.54 4.68
N CYS A 66 -11.93 16.40 4.07
CA CYS A 66 -12.15 15.15 4.81
C CYS A 66 -10.81 14.52 5.21
N LEU A 67 -10.85 13.43 6.00
CA LEU A 67 -9.66 12.73 6.49
C LEU A 67 -8.76 12.19 5.36
N GLY A 68 -9.29 11.93 4.16
CA GLY A 68 -8.53 11.47 3.00
C GLY A 68 -8.19 12.55 1.97
N CYS A 69 -8.69 13.79 2.14
CA CYS A 69 -8.46 14.85 1.19
C CYS A 69 -6.96 15.17 1.13
N GLY A 70 -6.37 15.19 -0.07
CA GLY A 70 -4.94 15.47 -0.25
C GLY A 70 -4.00 14.30 0.01
N MET A 71 -4.49 13.11 0.35
CA MET A 71 -3.63 11.96 0.72
C MET A 71 -2.63 11.56 -0.37
N THR A 72 -3.07 11.49 -1.62
CA THR A 72 -2.19 11.13 -2.75
C THR A 72 -1.07 12.15 -2.94
N ARG A 73 -1.38 13.46 -2.81
CA ARG A 73 -0.36 14.53 -2.87
C ARG A 73 0.61 14.43 -1.70
N ALA A 74 0.09 14.20 -0.50
CA ALA A 74 0.92 14.03 0.68
C ALA A 74 1.87 12.83 0.56
N PHE A 75 1.40 11.69 0.01
CA PHE A 75 2.25 10.54 -0.28
C PHE A 75 3.36 10.88 -1.28
N CYS A 76 3.04 11.59 -2.37
CA CYS A 76 4.04 12.03 -3.34
C CYS A 76 5.05 12.99 -2.68
N SER A 77 4.60 13.95 -1.87
CA SER A 77 5.49 14.86 -1.13
C SER A 77 6.42 14.11 -0.18
N ILE A 78 5.92 13.13 0.58
CA ILE A 78 6.76 12.27 1.44
C ILE A 78 7.80 11.51 0.59
N SER A 79 7.38 10.90 -0.52
CA SER A 79 8.28 10.16 -1.41
C SER A 79 9.37 11.04 -2.05
N HIS A 80 9.14 12.34 -2.18
CA HIS A 80 10.12 13.31 -2.68
C HIS A 80 10.89 14.04 -1.56
N GLY A 81 10.65 13.68 -0.29
CA GLY A 81 11.34 14.26 0.86
C GLY A 81 10.77 15.58 1.40
N ASP A 82 9.63 16.04 0.86
CA ASP A 82 8.96 17.25 1.33
C ASP A 82 7.89 16.92 2.39
N ILE A 83 8.35 16.79 3.63
CA ILE A 83 7.47 16.46 4.77
C ILE A 83 6.56 17.64 5.14
N ALA A 84 7.03 18.88 4.95
CA ALA A 84 6.24 20.07 5.26
C ALA A 84 5.01 20.15 4.36
N ALA A 85 5.21 20.04 3.03
CA ALA A 85 4.09 20.01 2.09
C ALA A 85 3.17 18.80 2.34
N ALA A 86 3.71 17.65 2.75
CA ALA A 86 2.90 16.49 3.07
C ALA A 86 1.92 16.74 4.23
N VAL A 87 2.36 17.44 5.27
CA VAL A 87 1.52 17.83 6.40
C VAL A 87 0.45 18.84 5.97
N ASP A 88 0.84 19.83 5.16
CA ASP A 88 -0.09 20.83 4.61
C ASP A 88 -1.17 20.19 3.73
N TYR A 89 -0.79 19.16 2.95
CA TYR A 89 -1.75 18.38 2.17
C TYR A 89 -2.65 17.52 3.03
N ASN A 90 -2.07 16.75 3.95
CA ASN A 90 -2.79 15.90 4.89
C ASN A 90 -1.84 15.36 5.97
N TRP A 91 -1.96 15.87 7.19
CA TRP A 91 -1.13 15.43 8.32
C TRP A 91 -1.23 13.93 8.67
N LEU A 92 -2.35 13.25 8.36
CA LEU A 92 -2.49 11.81 8.59
C LEU A 92 -1.56 10.99 7.68
N SER A 93 -1.01 11.61 6.63
CA SER A 93 -0.03 10.98 5.74
C SER A 93 1.18 10.46 6.51
N LEU A 94 1.61 11.15 7.58
CA LEU A 94 2.74 10.72 8.41
C LEU A 94 2.48 9.39 9.14
N ILE A 95 1.21 9.03 9.34
CA ILE A 95 0.79 7.78 9.96
C ILE A 95 0.51 6.73 8.87
N TYR A 96 -0.23 7.08 7.83
CA TYR A 96 -0.62 6.12 6.80
C TYR A 96 0.53 5.70 5.89
N TYR A 97 1.46 6.60 5.58
CA TYR A 97 2.61 6.28 4.74
C TYR A 97 3.47 5.15 5.34
N PRO A 98 3.92 5.19 6.62
CA PRO A 98 4.67 4.08 7.19
C PRO A 98 3.82 2.80 7.33
N ILE A 99 2.51 2.90 7.56
CA ILE A 99 1.62 1.71 7.53
C ILE A 99 1.65 1.06 6.14
N PHE A 100 1.54 1.85 5.06
CA PHE A 100 1.61 1.34 3.70
C PHE A 100 2.96 0.67 3.43
N VAL A 101 4.06 1.27 3.87
CA VAL A 101 5.41 0.68 3.76
C VAL A 101 5.49 -0.65 4.52
N ILE A 102 5.02 -0.71 5.77
CA ILE A 102 5.05 -1.93 6.58
C ILE A 102 4.21 -3.02 5.92
N VAL A 103 2.98 -2.72 5.50
CA VAL A 103 2.09 -3.69 4.84
C VAL A 103 2.70 -4.20 3.53
N ALA A 104 3.29 -3.31 2.72
CA ALA A 104 3.98 -3.69 1.50
C ALA A 104 5.15 -4.64 1.77
N LEU A 105 5.99 -4.35 2.76
CA LEU A 105 7.11 -5.20 3.15
C LEU A 105 6.65 -6.56 3.70
N LEU A 106 5.66 -6.57 4.59
CA LEU A 106 5.11 -7.80 5.15
C LEU A 106 4.45 -8.67 4.08
N GLY A 107 3.68 -8.06 3.18
CA GLY A 107 3.05 -8.75 2.05
C GLY A 107 4.08 -9.33 1.08
N LEU A 108 5.16 -8.60 0.80
CA LEU A 108 6.27 -9.10 -0.02
C LEU A 108 7.00 -10.26 0.66
N MET A 109 7.32 -10.14 1.95
CA MET A 109 7.96 -11.21 2.73
C MET A 109 7.08 -12.47 2.82
N SER A 110 5.77 -12.27 2.99
CA SER A 110 4.75 -13.32 2.95
C SER A 110 4.75 -14.03 1.60
N LEU A 111 4.71 -13.26 0.50
CA LEU A 111 4.73 -13.81 -0.87
C LEU A 111 6.00 -14.63 -1.13
N ILE A 112 7.16 -14.10 -0.77
CA ILE A 112 8.44 -14.81 -0.92
C ILE A 112 8.44 -16.12 -0.10
N SER A 113 7.85 -16.09 1.10
CA SER A 113 7.75 -17.29 1.95
C SER A 113 6.82 -18.32 1.34
N TYR A 114 5.67 -17.90 0.82
CA TYR A 114 4.72 -18.75 0.10
C TYR A 114 5.37 -19.41 -1.12
N LEU A 115 6.01 -18.63 -2.00
CA LEU A 115 6.67 -19.10 -3.22
C LEU A 115 7.84 -20.05 -2.94
N ARG A 116 8.46 -20.02 -1.76
CA ARG A 116 9.51 -20.98 -1.36
C ARG A 116 8.96 -22.32 -0.90
N ILE A 117 7.77 -22.35 -0.30
CA ILE A 117 7.20 -23.55 0.32
C ILE A 117 6.38 -24.37 -0.67
N VAL A 118 5.60 -23.72 -1.54
CA VAL A 118 4.71 -24.40 -2.49
C VAL A 118 5.44 -25.33 -3.49
N PRO A 119 6.62 -24.97 -4.05
CA PRO A 119 7.34 -25.86 -4.96
C PRO A 119 7.83 -27.15 -4.29
N ASP A 120 8.16 -27.09 -3.01
CA ASP A 120 8.74 -28.19 -2.23
C ASP A 120 7.68 -29.21 -1.78
N LYS A 121 6.41 -28.78 -1.71
CA LYS A 121 5.26 -29.62 -1.36
C LYS A 121 4.34 -29.75 -2.57
N GLY A 122 4.66 -30.66 -3.48
CA GLY A 122 3.96 -30.94 -4.76
C GLY A 122 2.47 -31.33 -4.65
N GLY A 123 1.64 -30.54 -3.97
CA GLY A 123 0.23 -30.84 -3.75
C GLY A 123 -0.47 -30.06 -2.62
N CYS A 124 0.11 -29.02 -2.03
CA CYS A 124 -0.51 -28.28 -0.91
C CYS A 124 -1.96 -27.77 -1.19
N HIS A 125 -2.36 -27.66 -2.46
CA HIS A 125 -3.72 -27.29 -2.88
C HIS A 125 -4.32 -28.21 -3.97
N ALA A 126 -3.75 -29.41 -4.18
CA ALA A 126 -4.16 -30.34 -5.25
C ALA A 126 -5.13 -31.43 -4.78
N ALA A 127 -5.77 -31.25 -3.63
CA ALA A 127 -6.80 -32.14 -3.07
C ALA A 127 -8.15 -31.43 -3.00
#